data_AF-A0A2V9EUA3-F1
#
_entry.id   AF-A0A2V9EUA3-F1
#
_cell.length_a   1.000
_cell.length_b   1.000
_cell.length_c   1.000
_cell.angle_alpha   90.00
_cell.angle_beta   90.00
_cell.angle_gamma   90.00
#
_symmetry.space_group_name_H-M   'P 1'
#
loop_
_entity.id
_entity.type
_entity.pdbx_description
1 polymer ?
#
loop_
_entity_poly.entity_id
_entity_poly.type
_entity_poly.pdbx_seq_one_letter_code
_entity_poly.pdbx_strand_id
1 'polypeptide(L)' 'YERIRSRRGTGRAIIALARKLLGIIYRTLKNNWVFEDFPNFALREATA' A
#
# COMPACT_ATOMS: atom_id res chain seq x y z
N TYR A 1 2.35 -8.49 -6.19
CA TYR A 1 1.37 -9.60 -6.23
C TYR A 1 1.93 -10.78 -7.03
N GLU A 2 2.24 -10.61 -8.33
CA GLU A 2 2.69 -11.70 -9.22
C GLU A 2 3.87 -12.54 -8.72
N ARG A 3 4.94 -11.92 -8.19
CA ARG A 3 6.07 -12.67 -7.59
C ARG A 3 5.67 -13.58 -6.43
N ILE A 4 4.65 -13.20 -5.66
CA ILE A 4 4.17 -14.02 -4.52
C ILE A 4 3.20 -15.08 -5.04
N ARG A 5 2.37 -14.73 -6.03
CA ARG A 5 1.45 -15.66 -6.69
C ARG A 5 2.21 -16.83 -7.32
N SER A 6 3.28 -16.57 -8.07
CA SER A 6 4.08 -17.62 -8.72
C SER A 6 4.75 -18.58 -7.73
N ARG A 7 5.10 -18.10 -6.52
CA ARG A 7 5.79 -18.91 -5.51
C ARG A 7 4.86 -19.60 -4.52
N ARG A 8 3.70 -19.02 -4.23
CA ARG A 8 2.85 -19.39 -3.07
C ARG A 8 1.36 -19.54 -3.40
N GLY A 9 0.97 -19.35 -4.67
CA GLY A 9 -0.40 -19.42 -5.12
C GLY A 9 -1.21 -18.14 -4.88
N THR A 10 -2.38 -18.08 -5.52
CA THR A 10 -3.27 -16.90 -5.57
C THR A 10 -3.73 -16.46 -4.18
N GLY A 11 -4.25 -17.37 -3.35
CA GLY A 11 -4.79 -17.01 -2.03
C GLY A 11 -3.75 -16.37 -1.10
N ARG A 12 -2.53 -16.92 -1.05
CA ARG A 12 -1.44 -16.35 -0.25
C ARG A 12 -0.97 -14.99 -0.81
N ALA A 13 -1.03 -14.79 -2.12
CA ALA A 13 -0.69 -13.52 -2.74
C ALA A 13 -1.72 -12.42 -2.42
N ILE A 14 -3.01 -12.74 -2.38
CA ILE A 14 -4.08 -11.82 -1.97
C ILE A 14 -3.90 -11.41 -0.51
N ILE A 15 -3.72 -12.37 0.39
CA ILE A 15 -3.51 -12.10 1.83
C ILE A 15 -2.27 -11.23 2.06
N ALA A 16 -1.16 -11.53 1.37
CA ALA A 16 0.07 -10.73 1.47
C ALA A 16 -0.14 -9.29 0.97
N LEU A 17 -0.89 -9.11 -0.12
CA LEU A 17 -1.23 -7.80 -0.65
C LEU A 17 -2.11 -7.00 0.32
N ALA A 18 -3.14 -7.63 0.89
CA ALA A 18 -4.03 -7.01 1.87
C ALA A 18 -3.28 -6.53 3.12
N ARG A 19 -2.38 -7.36 3.67
CA ARG A 19 -1.53 -6.95 4.82
C ARG A 19 -0.63 -5.76 4.48
N LYS A 20 -0.06 -5.73 3.27
CA LYS A 20 0.76 -4.62 2.80
C LYS A 20 -0.06 -3.32 2.71
N LEU A 21 -1.25 -3.38 2.11
CA LEU A 21 -2.15 -2.24 1.98
C LEU A 21 -2.59 -1.70 3.35
N LEU A 22 -2.97 -2.58 4.28
CA LEU A 22 -3.33 -2.17 5.63
C LEU A 22 -2.19 -1.41 6.34
N GLY A 23 -0.94 -1.88 6.17
CA GLY A 23 0.23 -1.19 6.70
C GLY A 23 0.48 0.19 6.09
N ILE A 24 0.18 0.36 4.80
CA ILE A 24 0.24 1.66 4.13
C ILE A 24 -0.83 2.58 4.70
N ILE A 25 -2.09 2.10 4.79
CA ILE A 25 -3.23 2.87 5.34
C ILE A 25 -2.93 3.34 6.77
N TYR A 26 -2.37 2.47 7.60
CA TYR A 26 -1.98 2.84 8.96
C TYR A 26 -0.94 3.96 8.98
N ARG A 27 0.10 3.88 8.13
CA ARG A 27 1.16 4.89 8.05
C ARG A 27 0.64 6.23 7.51
N THR A 28 -0.27 6.20 6.53
CA THR A 28 -0.96 7.41 6.04
C THR A 28 -1.67 8.16 7.15
N LEU A 29 -2.50 7.44 7.91
CA LEU A 29 -3.29 8.05 8.98
C LEU A 29 -2.39 8.54 10.12
N LYS A 30 -1.37 7.75 10.50
CA LYS A 30 -0.46 8.10 11.59
C LYS A 30 0.39 9.33 11.29
N ASN A 31 0.85 9.48 10.05
CA ASN A 31 1.73 10.58 9.64
C ASN A 31 0.98 11.75 9.00
N ASN A 32 -0.36 11.71 9.01
CA ASN A 32 -1.24 12.68 8.37
C ASN A 32 -0.89 12.92 6.88
N TRP A 33 -0.48 11.86 6.18
CA TRP A 33 -0.12 11.94 4.76
C TRP A 33 -1.37 11.96 3.90
N VAL A 34 -1.48 12.99 3.07
CA VAL A 34 -2.50 13.11 2.04
C VAL A 34 -1.85 12.74 0.71
N PHE A 35 -2.33 11.68 0.08
CA PHE A 35 -1.91 11.31 -1.27
C PHE A 35 -2.73 12.10 -2.27
N GLU A 36 -2.07 12.69 -3.27
CA GLU A 36 -2.72 13.27 -4.44
C GLU A 36 -3.08 12.17 -5.44
N ASP A 37 -2.18 11.21 -5.61
CA ASP A 37 -2.38 10.00 -6.41
C ASP A 37 -1.90 8.77 -5.62
N PHE A 38 -2.84 8.01 -5.06
CA PHE A 38 -2.54 6.83 -4.27
C PHE A 38 -1.96 5.66 -5.10
N PRO A 39 -2.51 5.30 -6.27
CA PRO A 39 -1.91 4.31 -7.17
C PRO A 39 -0.43 4.57 -7.51
N ASN A 40 -0.06 5.83 -7.76
CA ASN A 40 1.30 6.22 -8.11
C ASN A 40 2.17 6.65 -6.90
N PHE A 41 1.63 6.57 -5.68
CA PHE A 41 2.29 7.01 -4.44
C PHE A 41 2.76 8.48 -4.46
N ALA A 42 2.03 9.36 -5.14
CA ALA A 42 2.31 10.80 -5.11
C ALA A 42 1.75 11.42 -3.82
N LEU A 43 2.65 11.89 -2.96
CA LEU A 43 2.30 12.62 -1.74
C LEU A 43 2.05 14.09 -2.06
N ARG A 44 0.99 14.65 -1.50
CA ARG A 44 0.78 16.09 -1.52
C ARG A 44 1.86 16.73 -0.65
N GLU A 45 2.69 17.58 -1.23
CA GLU A 45 3.70 18.29 -0.46
C GLU A 45 3.03 19.10 0.64
N ALA A 46 3.55 19.01 1.87
CA ALA A 46 3.05 19.83 2.96
C ALA A 46 3.45 21.28 2.63
N THR A 47 2.50 22.06 2.14
CA THR A 47 2.64 23.51 2.04
C THR A 47 2.91 24.04 3.44
N ALA A 48 4.18 24.38 3.69
CA ALA A 48 4.63 25.17 4.84
C ALA A 48 4.58 26.65 4.48
#